data_AF-P79918-F1
#
_entry.id   AF-P79918-F1
#
_cell.length_a   1.000
_cell.length_b   1.000
_cell.length_c   1.000
_cell.angle_alpha   90.00
_cell.angle_beta   90.00
_cell.angle_gamma   90.00
#
_symmetry.space_group_name_H-M   'P 1'
#
loop_
_entity.id
_entity.type
_entity.pdbx_description
1 polymer ?
#
loop_
_entity_poly.entity_id
_entity_poly.type
_entity_poly.pdbx_seq_one_letter_code
_entity_poly.pdbx_strand_id
1 'polypeptide(L)' 'TSNWLTAKSGRKKRCPYTKHQTLELEKEFSFNMYLTRERRLEISKSVNLTD' A
#
# COMPACT_ATOMS: atom_id res chain seq x y z
N THR A 1 -0.60 -21.84 25.16
CA THR A 1 -1.32 -20.57 24.98
C THR A 1 -1.28 -20.21 23.51
N SER A 2 -2.45 -19.92 22.92
CA SER A 2 -2.69 -19.85 21.48
C SER A 2 -1.94 -18.69 20.81
N ASN A 3 -0.82 -18.97 20.14
CA ASN A 3 0.03 -18.00 19.45
C ASN A 3 -0.51 -17.54 18.07
N TRP A 4 -1.82 -17.71 17.81
CA TRP A 4 -2.43 -17.53 16.48
C TRP A 4 -2.77 -16.06 16.17
N LEU A 5 -2.75 -15.20 17.20
CA LEU A 5 -3.04 -13.77 17.08
C LEU A 5 -1.80 -12.88 17.20
N THR A 6 -0.64 -13.46 17.53
CA THR A 6 0.59 -12.69 17.76
C THR A 6 1.29 -12.38 16.45
N ALA A 7 1.76 -11.14 16.31
CA ALA A 7 2.54 -10.76 15.16
C ALA A 7 3.87 -11.51 15.06
N LYS A 8 4.18 -12.03 13.87
CA LYS A 8 5.53 -12.52 13.56
C LYS A 8 6.54 -11.41 13.85
N SER A 9 7.62 -11.75 14.55
CA SER A 9 8.74 -10.83 14.78
C SER A 9 9.29 -10.34 13.44
N GLY A 10 9.61 -9.04 13.36
CA GLY A 10 10.12 -8.40 12.14
C GLY A 10 9.06 -7.85 11.18
N ARG A 11 7.75 -7.89 11.52
CA ARG A 11 6.75 -7.13 10.74
C ARG A 11 7.02 -5.63 10.85
N LYS A 12 7.07 -4.94 9.70
CA LYS A 12 7.21 -3.48 9.64
C LYS A 12 6.07 -2.83 10.43
N LYS A 13 6.40 -1.84 11.28
CA LYS A 13 5.41 -1.08 12.04
C LYS A 13 4.45 -0.37 11.08
N ARG A 14 3.16 -0.31 11.45
CA ARG A 14 2.15 0.40 10.65
C ARG A 14 2.51 1.89 10.55
N CYS A 15 2.64 2.38 9.32
CA CYS A 15 2.80 3.80 9.01
C CYS A 15 1.56 4.24 8.24
N PRO A 16 0.67 5.05 8.83
CA PRO A 16 -0.48 5.59 8.10
C PRO A 16 -0.02 6.37 6.88
N TYR A 17 -0.73 6.21 5.76
CA TYR A 17 -0.49 7.01 4.56
C TYR A 17 -0.98 8.44 4.77
N THR A 18 -0.33 9.37 4.08
CA THR A 18 -0.76 10.77 4.04
C THR A 18 -2.06 10.90 3.24
N LYS A 19 -2.80 12.01 3.43
CA LYS A 19 -4.02 12.29 2.67
C LYS A 19 -3.78 12.26 1.16
N HIS A 20 -2.63 12.78 0.72
CA HIS A 20 -2.25 12.79 -0.70
C HIS A 20 -2.04 11.37 -1.24
N GLN A 21 -1.30 10.53 -0.52
CA GLN A 21 -1.11 9.12 -0.89
C GLN A 21 -2.45 8.39 -1.02
N THR A 22 -3.35 8.53 -0.06
CA THR A 22 -4.68 7.91 -0.12
C THR A 22 -5.49 8.39 -1.33
N LEU A 23 -5.51 9.71 -1.59
CA LEU A 23 -6.23 10.29 -2.72
C LEU A 23 -5.76 9.73 -4.07
N GLU A 24 -4.46 9.66 -4.31
CA GLU A 24 -3.93 9.15 -5.58
C GLU A 24 -4.23 7.65 -5.77
N LEU A 25 -4.20 6.87 -4.68
CA LEU A 25 -4.59 5.45 -4.71
C LEU A 25 -6.08 5.26 -5.00
N GLU A 26 -6.96 6.12 -4.44
CA GLU A 26 -8.41 6.09 -4.69
C GLU A 26 -8.76 6.49 -6.13
N LYS A 27 -8.05 7.49 -6.69
CA LYS A 27 -8.18 7.88 -8.10
C LYS A 27 -7.84 6.71 -9.02
N GLU A 28 -6.73 6.02 -8.75
CA GLU A 28 -6.34 4.87 -9.56
C GLU A 28 -7.38 3.76 -9.46
N PHE A 29 -7.83 3.41 -8.25
CA PHE A 29 -8.84 2.37 -8.08
C PHE A 29 -10.14 2.69 -8.82
N SER A 30 -10.53 3.97 -8.84
CA SER A 30 -11.71 4.43 -9.58
C SER A 30 -11.50 4.38 -11.10
N PHE A 31 -10.27 4.52 -11.58
CA PHE A 31 -9.92 4.38 -12.99
C PHE A 31 -9.83 2.90 -13.41
N ASN A 32 -9.17 2.07 -12.60
CA ASN A 32 -9.02 0.65 -12.77
C ASN A 32 -8.79 -0.04 -11.42
N MET A 33 -9.71 -0.94 -11.06
CA MET A 33 -9.64 -1.68 -9.79
C MET A 33 -8.46 -2.66 -9.72
N TYR A 34 -7.83 -2.98 -10.86
CA TYR A 34 -6.75 -3.96 -10.96
C TYR A 34 -5.50 -3.36 -11.60
N LEU A 35 -4.40 -3.38 -10.86
CA LEU A 35 -3.12 -2.83 -11.32
C LEU A 35 -2.36 -3.81 -12.21
N THR A 36 -1.83 -3.31 -13.32
CA THR A 36 -0.69 -3.96 -13.99
C THR A 36 0.60 -3.70 -13.21
N ARG A 37 1.65 -4.47 -13.51
CA ARG A 37 2.96 -4.30 -12.86
C ARG A 37 3.55 -2.92 -13.13
N GLU A 38 3.45 -2.47 -14.38
CA GLU A 38 3.96 -1.17 -14.83
C GLU A 38 3.25 -0.05 -14.10
N ARG A 39 1.92 -0.14 -13.99
CA ARG A 39 1.12 0.90 -13.34
C ARG A 39 1.40 0.98 -11.83
N ARG A 40 1.58 -0.16 -11.17
CA ARG A 40 1.97 -0.21 -9.74
C ARG A 40 3.35 0.44 -9.51
N LEU A 41 4.31 0.21 -10.39
CA LEU A 41 5.64 0.83 -10.32
C LEU A 41 5.59 2.35 -10.51
N GLU A 42 4.73 2.85 -11.39
CA GLU A 42 4.55 4.29 -11.60
C GLU A 42 3.94 4.98 -10.39
N ILE A 43 2.85 4.41 -9.84
CA ILE A 43 2.14 5.00 -8.71
C ILE A 43 2.96 4.95 -7.42
N SER A 44 3.63 3.83 -7.15
CA SER A 44 4.48 3.72 -5.97
C SER A 44 5.61 4.76 -5.99
N LYS A 45 6.21 5.01 -7.15
CA LYS A 45 7.21 6.08 -7.33
C LYS A 45 6.61 7.48 -7.15
N SER A 46 5.44 7.76 -7.71
CA SER A 46 4.84 9.10 -7.65
C SER A 46 4.40 9.49 -6.24
N VAL A 47 4.03 8.53 -5.41
CA VAL A 47 3.57 8.75 -4.03
C VAL A 47 4.58 8.31 -2.95
N ASN A 48 5.82 8.04 -3.35
CA ASN A 48 6.95 7.63 -2.51
C ASN A 48 6.64 6.41 -1.60
N LEU A 49 5.98 5.39 -2.15
CA LEU A 49 5.74 4.08 -1.54
C LEU A 49 6.63 3.01 -2.19
N THR A 50 6.67 1.83 -1.58
CA THR A 50 7.34 0.65 -2.15
C THR A 50 6.44 -0.06 -3.17
N ASP A 51 7.03 -0.64 -4.24
CA ASP A 51 6.32 -1.55 -5.17
C ASP A 51 5.93 -2.89 -4.52
#